data_AF-A0A4S4KQJ6-F1
#
_entry.id   AF-A0A4S4KQJ6-F1
#
_cell.length_a   1.000
_cell.length_b   1.000
_cell.length_c   1.000
_cell.angle_alpha   90.00
_cell.angle_beta   90.00
_cell.angle_gamma   90.00
#
_symmetry.space_group_name_H-M   'P 1'
#
loop_
_entity.id
_entity.type
_entity.pdbx_description
1 polymer ?
#
loop_
_entity_poly.entity_id
_entity_poly.type
_entity_poly.pdbx_seq_one_letter_code
_entity_poly.pdbx_strand_id
1 'polypeptide(L)'
;MYVADYDVLVLITLASAILLLTSLIGMTGTILNSRPILAVYAILLWPALISILAIGYTSYKRYAFSLDRKLNLAWSQWYTPFGRLIIQDSLRCCGYYSPLHEATASARCYARSMLPGCKGKLLSFERNNLGLVWATAFALVPMHIINIFVSLLCANHVTRTFGKGILPKQYRLSRADLQANAERIMGKFRDGGVVRPALSRAPLSGGFRDDKESISPVYRHPSVLRPGLVKTGRRSRG
;
A
#
# COMPACT_ATOMS: atom_id res chain seq x y z
N MET A 1 10.92 22.34 -17.10
CA MET A 1 10.94 20.98 -16.54
C MET A 1 11.73 19.98 -17.39
N TYR A 2 11.40 19.72 -18.67
CA TYR A 2 12.13 18.71 -19.47
C TYR A 2 13.65 18.94 -19.56
N VAL A 3 14.09 20.19 -19.79
CA VAL A 3 15.52 20.52 -19.95
C VAL A 3 16.25 20.62 -18.60
N ALA A 4 15.60 21.15 -17.57
CA ALA A 4 16.25 21.45 -16.28
C ALA A 4 16.15 20.30 -15.26
N ASP A 5 15.05 19.54 -15.27
CA ASP A 5 14.71 18.53 -14.26
C ASP A 5 14.15 17.26 -14.91
N TYR A 6 14.89 16.70 -15.85
CA TYR A 6 14.53 15.44 -16.52
C TYR A 6 14.36 14.28 -15.54
N ASP A 7 15.28 14.14 -14.56
CA ASP A 7 15.22 13.05 -13.58
C ASP A 7 13.93 13.08 -12.76
N VAL A 8 13.50 14.27 -12.33
CA VAL A 8 12.27 14.45 -11.56
C VAL A 8 11.06 14.11 -12.41
N LEU A 9 11.07 14.50 -13.69
CA LEU A 9 10.00 14.17 -14.62
C LEU A 9 9.87 12.65 -14.80
N VAL A 10 10.98 11.93 -15.00
CA VAL A 10 11.00 10.46 -15.11
C VAL A 10 10.49 9.80 -13.82
N LEU A 11 10.89 10.30 -12.65
CA LEU A 11 10.39 9.78 -11.38
C LEU A 11 8.88 9.97 -11.25
N ILE A 12 8.35 11.14 -11.64
CA ILE A 12 6.90 11.43 -11.61
C ILE A 12 6.13 10.50 -12.55
N THR A 13 6.62 10.25 -13.77
CA THR A 13 5.92 9.38 -14.72
C THR A 13 5.89 7.93 -14.23
N LEU A 14 7.01 7.41 -13.72
CA LEU A 14 7.08 6.07 -13.14
C LEU A 14 6.18 5.92 -11.92
N ALA A 15 6.20 6.91 -11.00
CA ALA A 15 5.33 6.87 -9.83
C ALA A 15 3.85 6.94 -10.22
N SER A 16 3.50 7.78 -11.20
CA SER A 16 2.14 7.87 -11.74
C SER A 16 1.67 6.54 -12.32
N ALA A 17 2.52 5.83 -13.07
CA ALA A 17 2.20 4.51 -13.59
C ALA A 17 1.93 3.48 -12.47
N ILE A 18 2.78 3.46 -11.43
CA ILE A 18 2.59 2.59 -10.26
C ILE A 18 1.29 2.92 -9.52
N LEU A 19 1.00 4.20 -9.32
CA LEU A 19 -0.22 4.66 -8.64
C LEU A 19 -1.48 4.30 -9.44
N LEU A 20 -1.46 4.46 -10.76
CA LEU A 20 -2.56 4.08 -11.63
C LEU A 20 -2.82 2.57 -11.59
N LEU A 21 -1.77 1.75 -11.71
CA LEU A 21 -1.89 0.30 -11.59
C LEU A 21 -2.43 -0.11 -10.22
N THR A 22 -1.92 0.51 -9.15
CA THR A 22 -2.37 0.25 -7.77
C THR A 22 -3.84 0.65 -7.60
N SER A 23 -4.27 1.77 -8.20
CA SER A 23 -5.66 2.23 -8.19
C SER A 23 -6.60 1.26 -8.91
N LEU A 24 -6.22 0.74 -10.08
CA LEU A 24 -7.01 -0.26 -10.82
C LEU A 24 -7.19 -1.56 -10.01
N ILE A 25 -6.13 -2.04 -9.36
CA ILE A 25 -6.19 -3.23 -8.51
C ILE A 25 -7.05 -2.98 -7.27
N GLY A 26 -6.93 -1.80 -6.65
CA GLY A 26 -7.76 -1.39 -5.52
C GLY A 26 -9.25 -1.36 -5.88
N MET A 27 -9.62 -0.67 -6.98
CA MET A 27 -10.99 -0.61 -7.48
C MET A 27 -11.54 -2.02 -7.78
N THR A 28 -10.77 -2.85 -8.46
CA THR A 28 -11.14 -4.25 -8.75
C THR A 28 -11.34 -5.04 -7.45
N GLY A 29 -10.43 -4.90 -6.47
CA GLY A 29 -10.52 -5.56 -5.17
C GLY A 29 -11.78 -5.18 -4.40
N THR A 30 -12.17 -3.90 -4.44
CA THR A 30 -13.41 -3.42 -3.81
C THR A 30 -14.68 -3.90 -4.50
N ILE A 31 -14.72 -3.90 -5.85
CA ILE A 31 -15.91 -4.31 -6.61
C ILE A 31 -16.14 -5.82 -6.49
N LEU A 32 -15.08 -6.62 -6.58
CA LEU A 32 -15.17 -8.08 -6.47
C LEU A 32 -15.25 -8.57 -5.01
N ASN A 33 -15.14 -7.67 -4.03
CA ASN A 33 -15.08 -7.98 -2.59
C ASN A 33 -14.15 -9.16 -2.25
N SER A 34 -12.99 -9.21 -2.92
CA SER A 34 -12.10 -10.36 -2.87
C SER A 34 -10.87 -10.05 -2.02
N ARG A 35 -10.79 -10.73 -0.87
CA ARG A 35 -9.68 -10.61 0.08
C ARG A 35 -8.28 -10.78 -0.53
N PRO A 36 -8.00 -11.77 -1.40
CA PRO A 36 -6.65 -11.93 -1.95
C PRO A 36 -6.24 -10.73 -2.81
N ILE A 37 -7.16 -10.14 -3.59
CA ILE A 37 -6.87 -8.95 -4.39
C ILE A 37 -6.62 -7.74 -3.49
N LEU A 38 -7.39 -7.59 -2.41
CA LEU A 38 -7.19 -6.52 -1.44
C LEU A 38 -5.87 -6.66 -0.66
N ALA A 39 -5.40 -7.88 -0.40
CA ALA A 39 -4.08 -8.12 0.18
C ALA A 39 -2.95 -7.73 -0.79
N VAL A 40 -3.08 -8.06 -2.09
CA VAL A 40 -2.13 -7.61 -3.12
C VAL A 40 -2.13 -6.08 -3.21
N TYR A 41 -3.30 -5.45 -3.18
CA TYR A 41 -3.42 -4.00 -3.14
C TYR A 41 -2.68 -3.39 -1.93
N ALA A 42 -2.85 -3.93 -0.73
CA ALA A 42 -2.15 -3.47 0.47
C ALA A 42 -0.62 -3.56 0.33
N ILE A 43 -0.11 -4.60 -0.32
CA ILE A 43 1.33 -4.75 -0.60
C ILE A 43 1.79 -3.71 -1.62
N LEU A 44 1.02 -3.47 -2.68
CA LEU A 44 1.36 -2.51 -3.74
C LEU A 44 1.31 -1.04 -3.28
N LEU A 45 0.59 -0.71 -2.21
CA LEU A 45 0.60 0.63 -1.64
C LEU A 45 1.96 1.04 -1.08
N TRP A 46 2.82 0.09 -0.68
CA TRP A 46 4.16 0.39 -0.17
C TRP A 46 5.14 0.92 -1.23
N PRO A 47 5.35 0.25 -2.38
CA PRO A 47 6.17 0.82 -3.44
C PRO A 47 5.60 2.14 -3.98
N ALA A 48 4.27 2.31 -3.97
CA ALA A 48 3.64 3.59 -4.29
C ALA A 48 3.97 4.70 -3.25
N LEU A 49 4.02 4.37 -1.97
CA LEU A 49 4.45 5.31 -0.94
C LEU A 49 5.92 5.71 -1.11
N ILE A 50 6.79 4.73 -1.36
CA ILE A 50 8.22 4.96 -1.57
C ILE A 50 8.46 5.86 -2.78
N SER A 51 7.72 5.65 -3.88
CA SER A 51 7.86 6.47 -5.09
C SER A 51 7.44 7.93 -4.86
N ILE A 52 6.34 8.18 -4.12
CA ILE A 52 5.93 9.53 -3.71
C ILE A 52 7.03 10.21 -2.87
N LEU A 53 7.58 9.50 -1.88
CA LEU A 53 8.65 10.02 -1.02
C LEU A 53 9.93 10.30 -1.81
N ALA A 54 10.29 9.46 -2.77
CA ALA A 54 11.46 9.66 -3.63
C ALA A 54 11.34 10.95 -4.45
N ILE A 55 10.16 11.22 -5.04
CA ILE A 55 9.89 12.47 -5.77
C ILE A 55 9.94 13.68 -4.83
N GLY A 56 9.25 13.60 -3.69
CA GLY A 56 9.20 14.68 -2.71
C GLY A 56 10.60 15.05 -2.19
N TYR A 57 11.40 14.05 -1.82
CA TYR A 57 12.75 14.26 -1.33
C TYR A 57 13.71 14.80 -2.39
N THR A 58 13.70 14.23 -3.60
CA THR A 58 14.58 14.70 -4.68
C THR A 58 14.28 16.13 -5.09
N SER A 59 12.99 16.49 -5.19
CA SER A 59 12.53 17.85 -5.50
C SER A 59 12.87 18.84 -4.39
N TYR A 60 12.61 18.46 -3.12
CA TYR A 60 12.96 19.28 -1.96
C TYR A 60 14.47 19.53 -1.85
N LYS A 61 15.29 18.50 -2.02
CA LYS A 61 16.75 18.61 -1.98
C LYS A 61 17.29 19.55 -3.06
N ARG A 62 16.69 19.54 -4.26
CA ARG A 62 17.05 20.49 -5.34
C ARG A 62 16.63 21.92 -4.99
N TYR A 63 15.42 22.09 -4.47
CA TYR A 63 14.88 23.40 -4.04
C TYR A 63 15.71 24.05 -2.92
N ALA A 64 16.02 23.30 -1.86
CA ALA A 64 16.65 23.83 -0.66
C ALA A 64 18.15 24.12 -0.82
N PHE A 65 18.90 23.28 -1.54
CA PHE A 65 20.36 23.39 -1.57
C PHE A 65 20.91 24.10 -2.80
N SER A 66 21.32 25.36 -2.61
CA SER A 66 22.11 26.19 -3.55
C SER A 66 21.66 26.10 -5.01
N LEU A 67 20.36 26.28 -5.27
CA LEU A 67 19.77 26.20 -6.61
C LEU A 67 20.43 27.14 -7.63
N ASP A 68 20.77 28.37 -7.22
CA ASP A 68 21.40 29.36 -8.09
C ASP A 68 22.75 28.86 -8.66
N ARG A 69 23.62 28.36 -7.77
CA ARG A 69 24.93 27.81 -8.16
C ARG A 69 24.79 26.61 -9.10
N LYS A 70 23.81 25.72 -8.83
CA LYS A 70 23.54 24.55 -9.67
C LYS A 70 23.06 24.98 -11.06
N LEU A 71 22.18 25.97 -11.14
CA LEU A 71 21.69 26.50 -12.41
C LEU A 71 22.80 27.19 -13.21
N ASN A 72 23.69 27.94 -12.54
CA ASN A 72 24.84 28.56 -13.21
C ASN A 72 25.77 27.51 -13.81
N LEU A 73 26.08 26.44 -13.06
CA LEU A 73 26.89 25.34 -13.55
C LEU A 73 26.18 24.54 -14.65
N ALA A 74 24.89 24.26 -14.48
CA ALA A 74 24.07 23.56 -15.45
C ALA A 74 24.01 24.32 -16.78
N TRP A 75 23.89 25.66 -16.72
CA TRP A 75 23.86 26.49 -17.90
C TRP A 75 25.14 26.32 -18.72
N SER A 76 26.32 26.50 -18.12
CA SER A 76 27.58 26.49 -18.86
C SER A 76 28.02 25.09 -19.29
N GLN A 77 27.89 24.08 -18.43
CA GLN A 77 28.45 22.74 -18.66
C GLN A 77 27.44 21.71 -19.19
N TRP A 78 26.16 21.80 -18.82
CA TRP A 78 25.20 20.70 -19.02
C TRP A 78 24.15 21.01 -20.08
N TYR A 79 23.73 22.27 -20.22
CA TYR A 79 22.71 22.65 -21.19
C TYR A 79 23.30 22.76 -22.59
N THR A 80 22.78 21.92 -23.48
CA THR A 80 23.07 21.97 -24.92
C THR A 80 22.57 23.28 -25.53
N PRO A 81 23.13 23.73 -26.67
CA PRO A 81 22.68 24.94 -27.35
C PRO A 81 21.16 24.92 -27.64
N PHE A 82 20.63 23.75 -28.02
CA PHE A 82 19.20 23.57 -28.23
C PHE A 82 18.38 23.72 -26.94
N GLY A 83 18.85 23.14 -25.83
CA GLY A 83 18.21 23.31 -24.52
C GLY A 83 18.18 24.77 -24.07
N ARG A 84 19.29 25.50 -24.27
CA ARG A 84 19.37 26.94 -23.97
C ARG A 84 18.41 27.74 -24.85
N LEU A 85 18.29 27.42 -26.14
CA LEU A 85 17.36 28.07 -27.07
C LEU A 85 15.89 27.90 -26.62
N ILE A 86 15.50 26.71 -26.18
CA ILE A 86 14.16 26.45 -25.63
C ILE A 86 13.91 27.32 -24.38
N ILE A 87 14.88 27.39 -23.48
CA ILE A 87 14.77 28.21 -22.26
C ILE A 87 14.65 29.70 -22.63
N GLN A 88 15.47 30.18 -23.57
CA GLN A 88 15.47 31.56 -24.03
C GLN A 88 14.14 31.97 -24.67
N ASP A 89 13.58 31.11 -25.52
CA ASP A 89 12.32 31.38 -26.20
C ASP A 89 11.12 31.31 -25.24
N SER A 90 11.11 30.32 -24.34
CA SER A 90 10.03 30.15 -23.35
C SER A 90 10.00 31.26 -22.29
N LEU A 91 11.17 31.68 -21.77
CA LEU A 91 11.27 32.71 -20.74
C LEU A 91 11.39 34.13 -21.30
N ARG A 92 11.49 34.29 -22.63
CA ARG A 92 11.72 35.56 -23.33
C ARG A 92 12.92 36.31 -22.72
N CYS A 93 14.09 35.68 -22.79
CA CYS A 93 15.35 36.19 -22.27
C CYS A 93 16.49 35.82 -23.22
N CYS A 94 17.65 36.47 -23.09
CA CYS A 94 18.80 36.25 -23.97
C CYS A 94 20.10 36.16 -23.18
N GLY A 95 20.85 35.08 -23.41
CA GLY A 95 22.03 34.70 -22.63
C GLY A 95 21.75 34.48 -21.13
N TYR A 96 22.79 34.14 -20.37
CA TYR A 96 22.61 33.84 -18.94
C TYR A 96 22.56 35.10 -18.08
N TYR A 97 23.65 35.87 -18.08
CA TYR A 97 23.73 37.18 -17.39
C TYR A 97 23.34 38.34 -18.32
N SER A 98 23.77 38.27 -19.57
CA SER A 98 23.54 39.29 -20.59
C SER A 98 23.40 38.64 -21.97
N PRO A 99 22.89 39.35 -22.99
CA PRO A 99 22.74 38.83 -24.36
C PRO A 99 24.04 38.33 -25.01
N LEU A 100 25.20 38.75 -24.50
CA LEU A 100 26.53 38.38 -24.99
C LEU A 100 27.10 37.14 -24.26
N HIS A 101 26.58 36.81 -23.08
CA HIS A 101 27.13 35.75 -22.24
C HIS A 101 26.46 34.41 -22.51
N GLU A 102 27.17 33.52 -23.22
CA GLU A 102 26.77 32.12 -23.45
C GLU A 102 25.34 31.99 -24.03
N ALA A 103 24.97 32.94 -24.89
CA ALA A 103 23.69 32.99 -25.56
C ALA A 103 23.69 32.12 -26.81
N THR A 104 22.60 31.36 -27.01
CA THR A 104 22.34 30.71 -28.29
C THR A 104 21.65 31.69 -29.21
N ALA A 105 22.22 31.92 -30.40
CA ALA A 105 21.65 32.84 -31.37
C ALA A 105 20.29 32.33 -31.88
N SER A 106 19.30 33.22 -31.91
CA SER A 106 17.97 32.96 -32.45
C SER A 106 17.42 34.23 -33.10
N ALA A 107 16.28 34.14 -33.80
CA ALA A 107 15.64 35.32 -34.41
C ALA A 107 15.35 36.45 -33.40
N ARG A 108 15.22 36.11 -32.10
CA ARG A 108 14.94 37.06 -31.01
C ARG A 108 16.17 37.37 -30.15
N CYS A 109 17.12 36.44 -30.05
CA CYS A 109 18.32 36.55 -29.23
C CYS A 109 19.55 36.77 -30.12
N TYR A 110 20.02 38.02 -30.14
CA TYR A 110 21.19 38.48 -30.88
C TYR A 110 21.97 39.50 -30.03
N ALA A 111 23.22 39.81 -30.41
CA ALA A 111 24.16 40.54 -29.56
C ALA A 111 23.69 41.94 -29.09
N ARG A 112 22.84 42.63 -29.87
CA ARG A 112 22.26 43.95 -29.53
C ARG A 112 20.81 43.88 -29.06
N SER A 113 20.32 42.70 -28.71
CA SER A 113 18.96 42.52 -28.22
C SER A 113 18.78 43.24 -26.87
N MET A 114 17.65 43.93 -26.69
CA MET A 114 17.28 44.58 -25.42
C MET A 114 16.70 43.60 -24.39
N LEU A 115 16.78 42.29 -24.66
CA LEU A 115 16.26 41.26 -23.76
C LEU A 115 17.14 41.12 -22.51
N PRO A 116 16.54 40.92 -21.32
CA PRO A 116 17.29 40.68 -20.10
C PRO A 116 17.93 39.27 -20.10
N GLY A 117 18.93 39.08 -19.24
CA GLY A 117 19.52 37.77 -18.99
C GLY A 117 18.52 36.76 -18.41
N CYS A 118 18.72 35.48 -18.72
CA CYS A 118 17.83 34.40 -18.31
C CYS A 118 17.94 34.02 -16.83
N LYS A 119 19.05 34.33 -16.15
CA LYS A 119 19.33 33.87 -14.78
C LYS A 119 18.17 34.10 -13.80
N GLY A 120 17.68 35.33 -13.70
CA GLY A 120 16.63 35.68 -12.73
C GLY A 120 15.29 34.99 -13.01
N LYS A 121 14.86 34.99 -14.28
CA LYS A 121 13.62 34.34 -14.71
C LYS A 121 13.68 32.82 -14.53
N LEU A 122 14.81 32.21 -14.90
CA LEU A 122 15.02 30.76 -14.76
C LEU A 122 15.04 30.34 -13.29
N LEU A 123 15.73 31.09 -12.43
CA LEU A 123 15.77 30.83 -11.00
C LEU A 123 14.38 30.93 -10.36
N SER A 124 13.61 31.97 -10.70
CA SER A 124 12.24 32.13 -10.19
C SER A 124 11.32 31.01 -10.68
N PHE A 125 11.44 30.63 -11.95
CA PHE A 125 10.66 29.53 -12.53
C PHE A 125 10.96 28.22 -11.81
N GLU A 126 12.23 27.85 -11.64
CA GLU A 126 12.60 26.59 -11.01
C GLU A 126 12.28 26.56 -9.52
N ARG A 127 12.42 27.69 -8.80
CA ARG A 127 11.96 27.77 -7.40
C ARG A 127 10.46 27.50 -7.28
N ASN A 128 9.64 28.12 -8.11
CA ASN A 128 8.20 27.95 -8.05
C ASN A 128 7.80 26.52 -8.45
N ASN A 129 8.41 25.99 -9.51
CA ASN A 129 8.09 24.66 -10.01
C ASN A 129 8.51 23.55 -9.02
N LEU A 130 9.77 23.54 -8.59
CA LEU A 130 10.24 22.57 -7.58
C LEU A 130 9.47 22.74 -6.27
N GLY A 131 9.18 23.99 -5.89
CA GLY A 131 8.33 24.37 -4.76
C GLY A 131 6.99 23.65 -4.75
N LEU A 132 6.27 23.75 -5.88
CA LEU A 132 4.99 23.11 -6.07
C LEU A 132 5.10 21.58 -6.03
N VAL A 133 6.09 21.00 -6.69
CA VAL A 133 6.27 19.54 -6.75
C VAL A 133 6.53 18.94 -5.38
N TRP A 134 7.45 19.48 -4.57
CA TRP A 134 7.72 18.91 -3.25
C TRP A 134 6.55 19.12 -2.30
N ALA A 135 5.92 20.30 -2.32
CA ALA A 135 4.77 20.60 -1.47
C ALA A 135 3.59 19.67 -1.76
N THR A 136 3.26 19.47 -3.03
CA THR A 136 2.18 18.55 -3.46
C THR A 136 2.51 17.09 -3.12
N ALA A 137 3.74 16.64 -3.36
CA ALA A 137 4.14 15.26 -3.05
C ALA A 137 4.01 14.96 -1.54
N PHE A 138 4.49 15.85 -0.66
CA PHE A 138 4.38 15.64 0.78
C PHE A 138 2.95 15.83 1.31
N ALA A 139 2.13 16.67 0.68
CA ALA A 139 0.70 16.78 1.01
C ALA A 139 -0.08 15.48 0.73
N LEU A 140 0.35 14.68 -0.25
CA LEU A 140 -0.28 13.39 -0.57
C LEU A 140 0.10 12.26 0.40
N VAL A 141 1.25 12.36 1.08
CA VAL A 141 1.72 11.34 2.02
C VAL A 141 0.70 11.00 3.11
N PRO A 142 0.15 11.95 3.89
CA PRO A 142 -0.82 11.61 4.95
C PRO A 142 -2.08 10.93 4.39
N MET A 143 -2.58 11.40 3.24
CA MET A 143 -3.71 10.76 2.56
C MET A 143 -3.39 9.31 2.15
N HIS A 144 -2.18 9.07 1.64
CA HIS A 144 -1.73 7.73 1.26
C HIS A 144 -1.55 6.80 2.46
N ILE A 145 -1.08 7.33 3.60
CA ILE A 145 -0.97 6.58 4.86
C ILE A 145 -2.36 6.15 5.34
N ILE A 146 -3.35 7.05 5.34
CA ILE A 146 -4.74 6.71 5.69
C ILE A 146 -5.26 5.58 4.77
N ASN A 147 -4.96 5.67 3.48
CA ASN A 147 -5.35 4.64 2.51
C ASN A 147 -4.72 3.27 2.82
N ILE A 148 -3.45 3.23 3.23
CA ILE A 148 -2.80 1.99 3.71
C ILE A 148 -3.52 1.43 4.94
N PHE A 149 -3.86 2.27 5.92
CA PHE A 149 -4.60 1.84 7.11
C PHE A 149 -5.96 1.24 6.75
N VAL A 150 -6.75 1.93 5.91
CA VAL A 150 -8.06 1.44 5.46
C VAL A 150 -7.91 0.11 4.70
N SER A 151 -6.94 0.02 3.80
CA SER A 151 -6.65 -1.20 3.03
C SER A 151 -6.32 -2.39 3.95
N LEU A 152 -5.49 -2.18 4.97
CA LEU A 152 -5.14 -3.20 5.97
C LEU A 152 -6.36 -3.65 6.78
N LEU A 153 -7.23 -2.72 7.19
CA LEU A 153 -8.46 -3.05 7.90
C LEU A 153 -9.42 -3.87 7.03
N CYS A 154 -9.58 -3.50 5.76
CA CYS A 154 -10.45 -4.22 4.83
C CYS A 154 -9.89 -5.60 4.45
N ALA A 155 -8.57 -5.73 4.29
CA ALA A 155 -7.92 -7.02 3.99
C ALA A 155 -7.96 -7.97 5.20
N ASN A 156 -7.82 -7.41 6.41
CA ASN A 156 -7.79 -8.14 7.67
C ASN A 156 -9.15 -8.18 8.39
N HIS A 157 -10.27 -7.86 7.74
CA HIS A 157 -11.60 -7.92 8.38
C HIS A 157 -11.80 -9.32 8.97
N VAL A 158 -11.68 -9.37 10.30
CA VAL A 158 -11.81 -10.55 11.15
C VAL A 158 -13.13 -11.22 10.79
N THR A 159 -13.05 -12.35 10.10
CA THR A 159 -14.17 -13.28 9.91
C THR A 159 -14.51 -13.89 11.28
N ARG A 160 -15.25 -13.15 12.10
CA ARG A 160 -15.94 -13.73 13.27
C ARG A 160 -17.12 -14.59 12.84
N THR A 161 -17.65 -14.38 11.64
CA THR A 161 -18.51 -15.33 10.97
C THR A 161 -17.67 -16.18 10.02
N PHE A 162 -17.70 -17.50 10.20
CA PHE A 162 -17.16 -18.51 9.29
C PHE A 162 -17.94 -18.52 7.96
N GLY A 163 -18.03 -17.38 7.28
CA GLY A 163 -18.87 -17.12 6.12
C GLY A 163 -18.30 -17.60 4.78
N LYS A 164 -17.49 -18.66 4.77
CA LYS A 164 -17.27 -19.45 3.54
C LYS A 164 -18.01 -20.79 3.59
N GLY A 165 -18.72 -21.12 4.67
CA GLY A 165 -19.32 -22.46 4.86
C GLY A 165 -18.29 -23.59 4.93
N ILE A 166 -17.00 -23.26 4.96
CA ILE A 166 -15.92 -24.25 5.05
C ILE A 166 -15.63 -24.45 6.53
N LEU A 167 -16.05 -25.60 7.04
CA LEU A 167 -15.73 -26.04 8.38
C LEU A 167 -14.19 -26.11 8.54
N PRO A 168 -13.61 -25.52 9.61
CA PRO A 168 -12.17 -25.56 9.87
C PRO A 168 -11.67 -27.00 9.87
N LYS A 169 -10.43 -27.24 9.43
CA LYS A 169 -9.85 -28.60 9.37
C LYS A 169 -10.00 -29.37 10.69
N GLN A 170 -9.87 -28.68 11.82
CA GLN A 170 -10.01 -29.25 13.18
C GLN A 170 -11.42 -29.73 13.53
N TYR A 171 -12.46 -29.23 12.85
CA TYR A 171 -13.85 -29.64 13.09
C TYR A 171 -14.41 -30.51 11.95
N ARG A 172 -13.60 -30.82 10.91
CA ARG A 172 -14.03 -31.73 9.83
C ARG A 172 -14.25 -33.12 10.42
N LEU A 173 -15.49 -33.61 10.35
CA LEU A 173 -15.79 -34.99 10.73
C LEU A 173 -14.98 -35.96 9.86
N SER A 174 -14.26 -36.88 10.52
CA SER A 174 -13.69 -38.05 9.85
C SER A 174 -14.80 -39.03 9.48
N ARG A 175 -14.55 -39.90 8.49
CA ARG A 175 -15.48 -41.00 8.19
C ARG A 175 -15.68 -41.94 9.39
N ALA A 176 -14.64 -42.12 10.21
CA ALA A 176 -14.72 -42.90 11.43
C ALA A 176 -15.65 -42.25 12.47
N ASP A 177 -15.59 -40.91 12.62
CA ASP A 177 -16.47 -40.17 13.53
C ASP A 177 -17.93 -40.22 13.07
N LEU A 178 -18.16 -40.16 11.75
CA LEU A 178 -19.49 -40.31 11.16
C LEU A 178 -20.08 -41.70 11.44
N GLN A 179 -19.29 -42.76 11.26
CA GLN A 179 -19.72 -44.14 11.52
C GLN A 179 -20.03 -44.36 13.01
N ALA A 180 -19.13 -43.95 13.91
CA ALA A 180 -19.33 -44.10 15.35
C ALA A 180 -20.57 -43.32 15.84
N ASN A 181 -20.84 -42.15 15.27
CA ASN A 181 -22.02 -41.37 15.63
C ASN A 181 -23.30 -41.97 15.02
N ALA A 182 -23.25 -42.50 13.80
CA ALA A 182 -24.37 -43.20 13.17
C ALA A 182 -24.77 -44.46 13.94
N GLU A 183 -23.80 -45.27 14.40
CA GLU A 183 -24.03 -46.45 15.22
C GLU A 183 -24.66 -46.10 16.57
N ARG A 184 -24.19 -45.03 17.23
CA ARG A 184 -24.81 -44.52 18.48
C ARG A 184 -26.26 -44.10 18.29
N ILE A 185 -26.56 -43.43 17.18
CA ILE A 185 -27.92 -42.97 16.88
C ILE A 185 -28.81 -44.18 16.60
N MET A 186 -28.38 -45.12 15.75
CA MET A 186 -29.14 -46.34 15.46
C MET A 186 -29.33 -47.24 16.69
N GLY A 187 -28.32 -47.33 17.56
CA GLY A 187 -28.42 -48.05 18.84
C GLY A 187 -29.47 -47.43 19.76
N LYS A 188 -29.55 -46.10 19.85
CA LYS A 188 -30.60 -45.41 20.62
C LYS A 188 -32.01 -45.64 20.08
N PHE A 189 -32.17 -45.82 18.77
CA PHE A 189 -33.47 -46.18 18.18
C PHE A 189 -33.87 -47.64 18.45
N ARG A 190 -32.93 -48.54 18.76
CA ARG A 190 -33.23 -49.95 19.08
C ARG A 190 -33.68 -50.14 20.54
N ASP A 191 -33.18 -49.33 21.48
CA ASP A 191 -33.39 -49.53 22.92
C ASP A 191 -34.44 -48.61 23.57
N GLY A 192 -35.08 -47.70 22.83
CA GLY A 192 -36.10 -46.83 23.42
C GLY A 192 -36.92 -46.09 22.39
N GLY A 193 -38.25 -46.18 22.52
CA GLY A 193 -39.20 -45.49 21.67
C GLY A 193 -38.90 -43.99 21.54
N VAL A 194 -39.14 -43.46 20.34
CA VAL A 194 -38.92 -42.06 19.99
C VAL A 194 -39.78 -41.17 20.88
N VAL A 195 -39.19 -40.60 21.94
CA VAL A 195 -39.83 -39.51 22.69
C VAL A 195 -39.80 -38.30 21.76
N ARG A 196 -40.96 -37.94 21.20
CA ARG A 196 -41.13 -36.67 20.48
C ARG A 196 -40.73 -35.53 21.43
N PRO A 197 -39.73 -34.70 21.09
CA PRO A 197 -39.48 -33.50 21.88
C PRO A 197 -40.73 -32.63 21.84
N ALA A 198 -41.19 -32.18 23.02
CA ALA A 198 -42.31 -31.26 23.11
C ALA A 198 -42.02 -30.01 22.26
N LEU A 199 -43.02 -29.58 21.50
CA LEU A 199 -42.95 -28.45 20.58
C LEU A 199 -42.34 -27.23 21.29
N SER A 200 -41.05 -26.99 21.07
CA SER A 200 -40.37 -25.82 21.59
C SER A 200 -40.82 -24.64 20.73
N ARG A 201 -41.80 -23.86 21.20
CA ARG A 201 -42.11 -22.57 20.59
C ARG A 201 -40.82 -21.74 20.62
N ALA A 202 -40.34 -21.35 19.44
CA ALA A 202 -39.27 -20.37 19.34
C ALA A 202 -39.69 -19.10 20.10
N PRO A 203 -38.84 -18.50 20.95
CA PRO A 203 -39.14 -17.20 21.51
C PRO A 203 -39.17 -16.22 20.33
N LEU A 204 -40.35 -15.63 20.13
CA LEU A 204 -40.54 -14.51 19.24
C LEU A 204 -39.64 -13.37 19.73
N SER A 205 -38.74 -12.92 18.86
CA SER A 205 -38.10 -11.60 18.83
C SER A 205 -38.24 -10.70 20.07
N GLY A 206 -37.11 -10.36 20.70
CA GLY A 206 -37.06 -9.20 21.58
C GLY A 206 -35.75 -9.03 22.34
N GLY A 207 -34.88 -8.15 21.84
CA GLY A 207 -34.04 -7.34 22.72
C GLY A 207 -32.66 -7.89 23.10
N PHE A 208 -31.66 -7.39 22.39
CA PHE A 208 -30.31 -7.07 22.85
C PHE A 208 -30.15 -6.85 24.36
N ARG A 209 -29.24 -7.61 25.01
CA ARG A 209 -28.42 -7.17 26.16
C ARG A 209 -27.38 -8.26 26.53
N ASP A 210 -26.12 -7.98 26.23
CA ASP A 210 -24.98 -8.67 26.84
C ASP A 210 -24.68 -7.98 28.17
N ASP A 211 -24.98 -8.65 29.28
CA ASP A 211 -24.42 -8.32 30.59
C ASP A 211 -23.73 -9.57 31.18
N LYS A 212 -22.53 -9.29 31.66
CA LYS A 212 -21.44 -10.17 32.10
C LYS A 212 -21.70 -10.72 33.51
N GLU A 213 -21.18 -11.93 33.81
CA GLU A 213 -20.35 -12.28 34.99
C GLU A 213 -20.58 -13.73 35.50
N SER A 214 -19.45 -14.45 35.62
CA SER A 214 -19.10 -15.60 36.49
C SER A 214 -20.11 -16.74 36.74
N ILE A 215 -19.74 -17.96 36.32
CA ILE A 215 -19.59 -19.15 37.19
C ILE A 215 -18.72 -20.18 36.46
N SER A 216 -17.61 -20.56 37.09
CA SER A 216 -16.91 -21.84 36.92
C SER A 216 -16.78 -22.44 38.33
N PRO A 217 -16.42 -23.72 38.55
CA PRO A 217 -16.35 -24.88 37.64
C PRO A 217 -16.92 -26.18 38.29
N VAL A 218 -17.62 -27.06 37.56
CA VAL A 218 -17.63 -28.51 37.92
C VAL A 218 -17.89 -29.36 36.67
N TYR A 219 -16.85 -29.95 36.08
CA TYR A 219 -16.93 -31.37 35.70
C TYR A 219 -15.54 -31.99 35.69
N ARG A 220 -15.35 -32.94 36.60
CA ARG A 220 -14.14 -33.70 36.87
C ARG A 220 -13.97 -34.75 35.79
N HIS A 221 -12.88 -34.69 35.02
CA HIS A 221 -12.43 -35.76 34.15
C HIS A 221 -12.00 -36.98 34.99
N PRO A 222 -12.42 -38.21 34.67
CA PRO A 222 -11.68 -39.41 35.03
C PRO A 222 -10.65 -39.70 33.94
N SER A 223 -9.39 -39.70 34.36
CA SER A 223 -8.23 -40.25 33.66
C SER A 223 -8.31 -41.77 33.62
N VAL A 224 -8.27 -42.39 32.43
CA VAL A 224 -7.91 -43.79 32.26
C VAL A 224 -6.81 -43.92 31.18
N LEU A 225 -5.83 -44.75 31.54
CA LEU A 225 -4.48 -44.98 31.03
C LEU A 225 -4.32 -45.20 29.51
N ARG A 226 -3.20 -44.68 28.96
CA ARG A 226 -2.46 -45.26 27.83
C ARG A 226 -1.30 -46.12 28.36
N PRO A 227 -1.11 -47.38 27.91
CA PRO A 227 0.14 -48.09 28.08
C PRO A 227 1.07 -47.92 26.87
N GLY A 228 2.34 -47.59 27.15
CA GLY A 228 3.50 -48.22 26.52
C GLY A 228 4.06 -47.63 25.22
N LEU A 229 5.18 -46.90 25.34
CA LEU A 229 6.33 -47.04 24.41
C LEU A 229 7.59 -46.40 25.03
N VAL A 230 8.28 -47.17 25.86
CA VAL A 230 9.65 -46.88 26.35
C VAL A 230 10.63 -47.40 25.30
N LYS A 231 11.38 -46.50 24.64
CA LYS A 231 12.57 -46.84 23.85
C LYS A 231 13.81 -46.70 24.74
N THR A 232 14.43 -47.82 25.04
CA THR A 232 15.75 -47.90 25.68
C THR A 232 16.84 -47.45 24.71
N GLY A 233 17.56 -46.37 25.06
CA GLY A 233 18.84 -46.01 24.45
C GLY A 233 19.99 -46.53 25.31
N ARG A 234 20.80 -47.45 24.77
CA ARG A 234 22.04 -47.94 25.40
C ARG A 234 23.22 -47.47 24.54
N ARG A 235 24.03 -46.56 25.08
CA ARG A 235 25.32 -46.13 24.53
C ARG A 235 26.38 -46.56 25.53
N SER A 236 27.16 -47.59 25.19
CA SER A 236 28.36 -47.99 25.92
C SER A 236 29.56 -47.57 25.08
N ARG A 237 30.40 -46.69 25.63
CA ARG A 237 31.78 -46.47 25.21
C ARG A 237 32.64 -47.44 26.02
N GLY A 238 33.31 -48.34 25.34
CA GLY A 238 34.64 -48.85 25.66
C GLY A 238 35.53 -48.42 24.51
#